data_AF-A0A8S4AC45-F1
#
_entry.id   AF-A0A8S4AC45-F1
#
_cell.length_a   1.000
_cell.length_b   1.000
_cell.length_c   1.000
_cell.angle_alpha   90.00
_cell.angle_beta   90.00
_cell.angle_gamma   90.00
#
_symmetry.space_group_name_H-M   'P 1'
#
loop_
_entity.id
_entity.type
_entity.pdbx_description
1 polymer ?
#
loop_
_entity_poly.entity_id
_entity_poly.type
_entity_poly.pdbx_seq_one_letter_code
_entity_poly.pdbx_strand_id
1 'polypeptide(L)'
;MGAQSGDASSRPPSNGRRLSGNTGPNPLDSSSTGKLLVMGSFKGHALPGSFFLVAGIWWTGKYSLWHATRRNKSLGSTRLASRASQRRLEMMESSVILFFSFFGMLAEQFFAGGPKLQLYDFTEKHWELLMNWQHATMYLFFGLAAAVSLIIHTTEAAPLALDRLMLAIAFFNEGFLFLYHLHGRSMLDVHVHQLLLYAVFGQAGVAFLEVFHRGNIILELLRCTLTILQGSWFWEIGFVLYPPNGPTWDLQDHSNMMFITMCFSWHLAFAMLLVSVLHCTVGCLVRSRLKRTPPMEMGLLKTRERDVESEDEML
;
A
#
# COMPACT_ATOMS: atom_id res chain seq x y z
N MET A 1 -57.36 58.21 -11.10
CA MET A 1 -57.64 59.32 -12.05
C MET A 1 -56.92 58.94 -13.34
N GLY A 2 -57.56 58.34 -14.35
CA GLY A 2 -58.62 58.89 -15.22
C GLY A 2 -57.97 59.19 -16.58
N ALA A 3 -58.00 58.21 -17.51
CA ALA A 3 -58.73 58.23 -18.81
C ALA A 3 -57.92 58.92 -19.93
N GLN A 4 -57.44 58.29 -21.01
CA GLN A 4 -58.03 57.45 -22.09
C GLN A 4 -58.09 58.23 -23.42
N SER A 5 -57.58 57.63 -24.51
CA SER A 5 -58.17 57.51 -25.87
C SER A 5 -57.03 57.18 -26.86
N GLY A 6 -56.94 56.03 -27.53
CA GLY A 6 -57.84 55.46 -28.58
C GLY A 6 -57.15 55.71 -29.94
N ASP A 7 -57.02 54.85 -30.96
CA ASP A 7 -57.66 53.62 -31.49
C ASP A 7 -56.56 52.83 -32.23
N ALA A 8 -56.47 51.49 -32.32
CA ALA A 8 -57.39 50.40 -32.70
C ALA A 8 -57.59 50.20 -34.22
N SER A 9 -57.61 48.90 -34.60
CA SER A 9 -58.11 48.27 -35.84
C SER A 9 -57.03 47.67 -36.76
N SER A 10 -57.08 46.44 -37.29
CA SER A 10 -57.69 45.14 -36.94
C SER A 10 -57.28 44.12 -38.04
N ARG A 11 -56.76 42.95 -37.64
CA ARG A 11 -56.86 41.54 -38.12
C ARG A 11 -57.79 41.16 -39.33
N PRO A 12 -57.88 39.88 -39.82
CA PRO A 12 -56.96 38.70 -39.91
C PRO A 12 -57.08 37.96 -41.31
N PRO A 13 -57.24 36.61 -41.45
CA PRO A 13 -56.23 35.52 -41.51
C PRO A 13 -56.28 34.69 -42.83
N SER A 14 -55.37 33.73 -43.03
CA SER A 14 -55.72 32.51 -43.80
C SER A 14 -54.90 31.28 -43.41
N ASN A 15 -55.64 30.19 -43.27
CA ASN A 15 -55.27 28.85 -42.85
C ASN A 15 -54.97 28.01 -44.10
N GLY A 16 -53.91 27.20 -44.11
CA GLY A 16 -53.58 26.32 -45.23
C GLY A 16 -52.82 25.08 -44.76
N ARG A 17 -53.54 23.95 -44.76
CA ARG A 17 -53.19 22.63 -44.19
C ARG A 17 -52.61 21.70 -45.27
N ARG A 18 -51.69 20.79 -44.89
CA ARG A 18 -51.33 19.44 -45.45
C ARG A 18 -49.81 19.28 -45.65
N LEU A 19 -49.17 18.11 -45.55
CA LEU A 19 -49.32 16.79 -44.92
C LEU A 19 -48.01 16.03 -45.27
N SER A 20 -47.78 14.87 -44.63
CA SER A 20 -46.72 13.88 -44.90
C SER A 20 -45.38 14.19 -44.22
N GLY A 21 -44.87 13.43 -43.26
CA GLY A 21 -44.91 11.97 -43.13
C GLY A 21 -43.52 11.44 -43.45
N ASN A 22 -42.63 11.40 -42.45
CA ASN A 22 -41.47 10.51 -42.48
C ASN A 22 -41.04 10.14 -41.05
N THR A 23 -41.65 9.08 -40.54
CA THR A 23 -41.13 8.29 -39.42
C THR A 23 -40.00 7.41 -39.96
N GLY A 24 -38.77 7.90 -39.86
CA GLY A 24 -37.55 7.12 -40.06
C GLY A 24 -36.95 6.71 -38.72
N PRO A 25 -36.36 5.51 -38.59
CA PRO A 25 -36.03 4.91 -37.30
C PRO A 25 -34.86 5.63 -36.63
N ASN A 26 -34.98 5.82 -35.32
CA ASN A 26 -33.86 6.16 -34.43
C ASN A 26 -32.68 5.22 -34.73
N PRO A 27 -31.48 5.72 -35.07
CA PRO A 27 -30.29 4.91 -35.02
C PRO A 27 -30.03 4.62 -33.54
N LEU A 28 -30.13 3.34 -33.22
CA LEU A 28 -29.74 2.75 -31.97
C LEU A 28 -28.39 3.32 -31.51
N ASP A 29 -28.44 3.95 -30.34
CA ASP A 29 -27.33 4.11 -29.43
C ASP A 29 -26.77 2.72 -29.11
N SER A 30 -25.80 2.27 -29.91
CA SER A 30 -25.12 0.99 -29.72
C SER A 30 -23.65 1.12 -30.14
N SER A 31 -22.92 2.01 -29.47
CA SER A 31 -21.45 2.07 -29.53
C SER A 31 -20.82 2.76 -28.30
N SER A 32 -21.53 2.79 -27.18
CA SER A 32 -21.10 3.43 -25.93
C SER A 32 -21.02 2.42 -24.76
N THR A 33 -21.15 1.12 -25.04
CA THR A 33 -20.89 0.03 -24.11
C THR A 33 -19.58 -0.67 -24.50
N GLY A 34 -18.50 -0.41 -23.75
CA GLY A 34 -17.39 -1.36 -23.72
C GLY A 34 -15.96 -0.84 -23.60
N LYS A 35 -15.71 0.47 -23.54
CA LYS A 35 -14.45 0.96 -22.93
C LYS A 35 -14.78 1.35 -21.50
N LEU A 36 -14.74 0.37 -20.60
CA LEU A 36 -14.67 0.63 -19.16
C LEU A 36 -13.33 1.33 -18.92
N LEU A 37 -13.29 2.65 -19.17
CA LEU A 37 -12.26 3.52 -18.64
C LEU A 37 -12.19 3.15 -17.16
N VAL A 38 -11.05 2.63 -16.71
CA VAL A 38 -10.79 2.36 -15.31
C VAL A 38 -10.71 3.72 -14.62
N MET A 39 -11.88 4.33 -14.40
CA MET A 39 -12.09 5.35 -13.40
C MET A 39 -11.74 4.68 -12.07
N GLY A 40 -11.08 5.41 -11.16
CA GLY A 40 -10.73 4.89 -9.85
C GLY A 40 -11.94 4.21 -9.20
N SER A 41 -11.69 3.17 -8.40
CA SER A 41 -12.77 2.43 -7.75
C SER A 41 -12.45 2.21 -6.29
N PHE A 42 -13.47 2.00 -5.47
CA PHE A 42 -13.30 1.62 -4.07
C PHE A 42 -12.37 0.42 -3.93
N LYS A 43 -12.59 -0.63 -4.74
CA LYS A 43 -11.74 -1.84 -4.75
C LYS A 43 -10.30 -1.53 -5.16
N GLY A 44 -10.11 -0.66 -6.14
CA GLY A 44 -8.79 -0.20 -6.60
C GLY A 44 -7.97 0.51 -5.52
N HIS A 45 -8.62 1.07 -4.50
CA HIS A 45 -7.93 1.70 -3.36
C HIS A 45 -7.88 0.76 -2.13
N ALA A 46 -8.95 0.06 -1.82
CA ALA A 46 -9.01 -0.86 -0.68
C ALA A 46 -8.05 -2.05 -0.82
N LEU A 47 -7.83 -2.55 -2.04
CA LEU A 47 -6.92 -3.66 -2.29
C LEU A 47 -5.45 -3.31 -1.98
N PRO A 48 -4.82 -2.29 -2.60
CA PRO A 48 -3.46 -1.87 -2.23
C PRO A 48 -3.38 -1.42 -0.77
N GLY A 49 -4.41 -0.72 -0.26
CA GLY A 49 -4.48 -0.33 1.15
C GLY A 49 -4.38 -1.53 2.10
N SER A 50 -5.05 -2.63 1.79
CA SER A 50 -4.99 -3.86 2.57
C SER A 50 -3.60 -4.52 2.53
N PHE A 51 -2.93 -4.55 1.37
CA PHE A 51 -1.56 -5.07 1.26
C PHE A 51 -0.59 -4.28 2.14
N PHE A 52 -0.64 -2.95 2.09
CA PHE A 52 0.22 -2.10 2.92
C PHE A 52 -0.08 -2.24 4.41
N LEU A 53 -1.36 -2.33 4.83
CA LEU A 53 -1.71 -2.59 6.23
C LEU A 53 -1.14 -3.91 6.75
N VAL A 54 -1.32 -5.00 6.00
CA VAL A 54 -0.81 -6.32 6.36
C VAL A 54 0.72 -6.30 6.41
N ALA A 55 1.38 -5.70 5.41
CA ALA A 55 2.83 -5.57 5.36
C ALA A 55 3.37 -4.77 6.56
N GLY A 56 2.75 -3.63 6.90
CA GLY A 56 3.15 -2.79 8.01
C GLY A 56 3.01 -3.48 9.37
N ILE A 57 1.92 -4.22 9.60
CA ILE A 57 1.72 -5.02 10.82
C ILE A 57 2.74 -6.16 10.89
N TRP A 58 2.92 -6.89 9.78
CA TRP A 58 3.89 -7.98 9.67
C TRP A 58 5.31 -7.49 9.99
N TRP A 59 5.75 -6.41 9.34
CA TRP A 59 7.04 -5.79 9.56
C TRP A 59 7.23 -5.32 10.99
N THR A 60 6.19 -4.72 11.60
CA THR A 60 6.24 -4.31 13.01
C THR A 60 6.53 -5.51 13.91
N GLY A 61 5.81 -6.62 13.72
CA GLY A 61 6.04 -7.85 14.48
C GLY A 61 7.45 -8.41 14.27
N LYS A 62 7.90 -8.47 13.00
CA LYS A 62 9.21 -8.95 12.57
C LYS A 62 10.35 -8.18 13.23
N TYR A 63 10.38 -6.85 13.07
CA TYR A 63 11.43 -5.99 13.63
C TYR A 63 11.41 -5.99 15.16
N SER A 64 10.22 -5.99 15.77
CA SER A 64 10.08 -6.07 17.23
C SER A 64 10.62 -7.39 17.79
N LEU A 65 10.34 -8.52 17.13
CA LEU A 65 10.86 -9.82 17.52
C LEU A 65 12.38 -9.88 17.39
N TRP A 66 12.94 -9.36 16.30
CA TRP A 66 14.39 -9.31 16.12
C TRP A 66 15.08 -8.42 17.13
N HIS A 67 14.53 -7.23 17.40
CA HIS A 67 15.05 -6.33 18.42
C HIS A 67 15.01 -6.98 19.81
N ALA A 68 13.87 -7.55 20.20
CA ALA A 68 13.71 -8.22 21.49
C ALA A 68 14.65 -9.43 21.63
N THR A 69 14.83 -10.22 20.57
CA THR A 69 15.71 -11.40 20.61
C THR A 69 17.19 -11.00 20.63
N ARG A 70 17.59 -9.95 19.89
CA ARG A 70 18.97 -9.42 19.92
C ARG A 70 19.35 -8.88 21.29
N ARG A 71 18.43 -8.16 21.96
CA ARG A 71 18.66 -7.59 23.29
C ARG A 71 18.84 -8.65 24.38
N ASN A 72 18.18 -9.80 24.25
CA ASN A 72 18.19 -10.86 25.27
C ASN A 72 19.13 -12.03 24.92
N LYS A 73 20.12 -11.83 24.04
CA LYS A 73 21.08 -12.88 23.66
C LYS A 73 21.89 -13.43 24.84
N SER A 74 22.11 -12.65 25.91
CA SER A 74 22.85 -13.11 27.10
C SER A 74 22.06 -14.07 28.00
N LEU A 75 20.74 -14.23 27.78
CA LEU A 75 19.83 -15.01 28.62
C LEU A 75 19.52 -16.42 28.05
N GLY A 76 20.40 -16.97 27.20
CA GLY A 76 20.28 -18.36 26.70
C GLY A 76 19.33 -18.56 25.50
N SER A 77 19.00 -17.49 24.77
CA SER A 77 18.04 -17.52 23.65
C SER A 77 18.64 -18.07 22.34
N THR A 78 18.98 -19.36 22.29
CA THR A 78 19.52 -20.00 21.07
C THR A 78 18.45 -20.50 20.09
N ARG A 79 17.18 -20.66 20.50
CA ARG A 79 16.14 -21.24 19.61
C ARG A 79 15.16 -20.26 18.95
N LEU A 80 14.85 -19.09 19.54
CA LEU A 80 13.70 -18.29 19.07
C LEU A 80 13.93 -17.50 17.76
N ALA A 81 15.18 -17.22 17.38
CA ALA A 81 15.51 -16.59 16.11
C ALA A 81 16.95 -16.94 15.67
N SER A 82 17.16 -18.17 15.23
CA SER A 82 18.43 -18.54 14.57
C SER A 82 18.62 -17.69 13.31
N ARG A 83 19.85 -17.31 12.97
CA ARG A 83 20.17 -16.58 11.72
C ARG A 83 19.56 -17.28 10.48
N ALA A 84 19.50 -18.61 10.49
CA ALA A 84 18.85 -19.38 9.44
C ALA A 84 17.33 -19.10 9.34
N SER A 85 16.63 -18.98 10.47
CA SER A 85 15.21 -18.63 10.50
C SER A 85 14.96 -17.20 10.01
N GLN A 86 15.83 -16.25 10.35
CA GLN A 86 15.75 -14.88 9.84
C GLN A 86 15.90 -14.84 8.33
N ARG A 87 16.92 -15.53 7.80
CA ARG A 87 17.14 -15.66 6.36
C ARG A 87 15.96 -16.31 5.63
N ARG A 88 15.37 -17.37 6.20
CA ARG A 88 14.18 -18.03 5.64
C ARG A 88 12.96 -17.11 5.61
N LEU A 89 12.75 -16.29 6.65
CA LEU A 89 11.66 -15.33 6.68
C LEU A 89 11.85 -14.22 5.63
N GLU A 90 13.06 -13.69 5.48
CA GLU A 90 13.36 -12.70 4.43
C GLU A 90 13.13 -13.31 3.03
N MET A 91 13.60 -14.53 2.78
CA MET A 91 13.35 -15.20 1.49
C MET A 91 11.85 -15.44 1.23
N MET A 92 11.10 -15.87 2.24
CA MET A 92 9.64 -16.08 2.12
C MET A 92 8.93 -14.75 1.82
N GLU A 93 9.28 -13.69 2.54
CA GLU A 93 8.72 -12.35 2.32
C GLU A 93 8.99 -11.84 0.91
N SER A 94 10.26 -11.88 0.48
CA SER A 94 10.65 -11.45 -0.87
C SER A 94 10.00 -12.33 -1.95
N SER A 95 9.82 -13.63 -1.70
CA SER A 95 9.08 -14.51 -2.62
C SER A 95 7.61 -14.12 -2.73
N VAL A 96 6.95 -13.80 -1.61
CA VAL A 96 5.54 -13.38 -1.59
C VAL A 96 5.37 -12.05 -2.32
N ILE A 97 6.23 -11.05 -2.05
CA ILE A 97 6.17 -9.75 -2.74
C ILE A 97 6.41 -9.92 -4.24
N LEU A 98 7.41 -10.73 -4.63
CA LEU A 98 7.71 -11.00 -6.03
C LEU A 98 6.52 -11.67 -6.74
N PHE A 99 5.91 -12.67 -6.10
CA PHE A 99 4.72 -13.35 -6.63
C PHE A 99 3.58 -12.36 -6.85
N PHE A 100 3.18 -11.60 -5.82
CA PHE A 100 2.08 -10.63 -5.96
C PHE A 100 2.40 -9.52 -6.96
N SER A 101 3.65 -9.07 -7.05
CA SER A 101 4.06 -8.07 -8.04
C SER A 101 3.94 -8.61 -9.47
N PHE A 102 4.40 -9.84 -9.70
CA PHE A 102 4.27 -10.50 -11.00
C PHE A 102 2.81 -10.71 -11.40
N PHE A 103 1.99 -11.25 -10.50
CA PHE A 103 0.57 -11.44 -10.76
C PHE A 103 -0.19 -10.12 -10.91
N GLY A 104 0.19 -9.08 -10.16
CA GLY A 104 -0.36 -7.72 -10.31
C GLY A 104 -0.09 -7.14 -11.70
N MET A 105 1.15 -7.26 -12.20
CA MET A 105 1.47 -6.85 -13.58
C MET A 105 0.63 -7.62 -14.61
N LEU A 106 0.51 -8.95 -14.48
CA LEU A 106 -0.30 -9.74 -15.40
C LEU A 106 -1.79 -9.38 -15.33
N ALA A 107 -2.31 -9.13 -14.13
CA ALA A 107 -3.68 -8.69 -13.92
C ALA A 107 -3.95 -7.36 -14.63
N GLU A 108 -3.08 -6.36 -14.44
CA GLU A 108 -3.22 -5.05 -15.08
C GLU A 108 -3.10 -5.12 -16.61
N GLN A 109 -2.28 -6.02 -17.15
CA GLN A 109 -2.06 -6.14 -18.59
C GLN A 109 -3.13 -6.97 -19.30
N PHE A 110 -3.62 -8.05 -18.67
CA PHE A 110 -4.42 -9.07 -19.36
C PHE A 110 -5.84 -9.28 -18.81
N PHE A 111 -6.12 -8.85 -17.57
CA PHE A 111 -7.44 -8.99 -16.97
C PHE A 111 -8.26 -7.70 -17.10
N ALA A 112 -9.58 -7.80 -16.91
CA ALA A 112 -10.53 -6.69 -16.94
C ALA A 112 -10.48 -5.81 -18.21
N GLY A 113 -10.02 -6.35 -19.34
CA GLY A 113 -9.89 -5.60 -20.59
C GLY A 113 -8.62 -4.73 -20.66
N GLY A 114 -7.57 -5.07 -19.90
CA GLY A 114 -6.28 -4.38 -19.92
C GLY A 114 -5.65 -4.26 -21.32
N PRO A 115 -4.56 -3.46 -21.45
CA PRO A 115 -3.99 -3.08 -22.74
C PRO A 115 -3.37 -4.25 -23.54
N LYS A 116 -3.26 -5.46 -22.99
CA LYS A 116 -2.69 -6.65 -23.65
C LYS A 116 -1.31 -6.37 -24.25
N LEU A 117 -0.46 -5.63 -23.52
CA LEU A 117 0.87 -5.17 -23.96
C LEU A 117 0.86 -4.15 -25.12
N GLN A 118 -0.31 -3.64 -25.51
CA GLN A 118 -0.42 -2.56 -26.48
C GLN A 118 -0.37 -1.21 -25.75
N LEU A 119 0.73 -0.48 -25.95
CA LEU A 119 0.94 0.82 -25.30
C LEU A 119 0.28 1.97 -26.09
N TYR A 120 0.28 1.88 -27.41
CA TYR A 120 -0.22 2.92 -28.30
C TYR A 120 -1.11 2.31 -29.36
N ASP A 121 -2.28 2.90 -29.60
CA ASP A 121 -3.12 2.54 -30.73
C ASP A 121 -2.81 3.49 -31.88
N PHE A 122 -2.16 2.95 -32.91
CA PHE A 122 -1.77 3.67 -34.12
C PHE A 122 -2.96 4.02 -35.02
N THR A 123 -4.10 3.34 -34.85
CA THR A 123 -5.33 3.60 -35.59
C THR A 123 -6.00 4.87 -35.06
N GLU A 124 -6.23 4.89 -33.74
CA GLU A 124 -6.91 5.99 -33.04
C GLU A 124 -5.94 7.12 -32.60
N LYS A 125 -4.63 6.91 -32.80
CA LYS A 125 -3.54 7.86 -32.49
C LYS A 125 -3.53 8.34 -31.03
N HIS A 126 -3.85 7.46 -30.11
CA HIS A 126 -3.90 7.76 -28.67
C HIS A 126 -3.22 6.66 -27.84
N TRP A 127 -2.92 6.98 -26.57
CA TRP A 127 -2.34 6.03 -25.63
C TRP A 127 -3.41 5.10 -25.06
N GLU A 128 -3.15 3.80 -25.03
CA GLU A 128 -4.10 2.81 -24.55
C GLU A 128 -3.93 2.57 -23.04
N LEU A 129 -4.99 2.84 -22.26
CA LEU A 129 -5.13 2.50 -20.84
C LEU A 129 -3.90 2.85 -19.98
N LEU A 130 -3.44 4.10 -20.07
CA LEU A 130 -2.19 4.55 -19.45
C LEU A 130 -2.15 4.38 -17.92
N MET A 131 -3.31 4.37 -17.25
CA MET A 131 -3.39 4.09 -15.80
C MET A 131 -2.96 2.66 -15.46
N ASN A 132 -3.38 1.67 -16.25
CA ASN A 132 -2.95 0.28 -16.07
C ASN A 132 -1.44 0.13 -16.29
N TRP A 133 -0.86 0.91 -17.21
CA TRP A 133 0.59 0.97 -17.41
C TRP A 133 1.32 1.61 -16.22
N GLN A 134 0.77 2.65 -15.60
CA GLN A 134 1.34 3.22 -14.37
C GLN A 134 1.31 2.21 -13.22
N HIS A 135 0.20 1.51 -12.98
CA HIS A 135 0.13 0.45 -11.97
C HIS A 135 1.08 -0.72 -12.28
N ALA A 136 1.13 -1.17 -13.54
CA ALA A 136 2.07 -2.22 -13.96
C ALA A 136 3.54 -1.80 -13.71
N THR A 137 3.86 -0.53 -13.93
CA THR A 137 5.19 0.03 -13.63
C THR A 137 5.46 0.03 -12.12
N MET A 138 4.49 0.41 -11.29
CA MET A 138 4.63 0.32 -9.83
C MET A 138 4.92 -1.13 -9.40
N TYR A 139 4.12 -2.09 -9.87
CA TYR A 139 4.34 -3.51 -9.58
C TYR A 139 5.72 -4.00 -10.05
N LEU A 140 6.20 -3.55 -11.21
CA LEU A 140 7.54 -3.87 -11.70
C LEU A 140 8.61 -3.45 -10.71
N PHE A 141 8.56 -2.23 -10.18
CA PHE A 141 9.59 -1.72 -9.25
C PHE A 141 9.57 -2.45 -7.91
N PHE A 142 8.39 -2.77 -7.35
CA PHE A 142 8.29 -3.62 -6.16
C PHE A 142 8.76 -5.05 -6.42
N GLY A 143 8.48 -5.59 -7.60
CA GLY A 143 8.96 -6.89 -8.05
C GLY A 143 10.49 -6.94 -8.19
N LEU A 144 11.10 -5.90 -8.77
CA LEU A 144 12.56 -5.76 -8.87
C LEU A 144 13.20 -5.67 -7.49
N ALA A 145 12.63 -4.89 -6.57
CA ALA A 145 13.12 -4.81 -5.19
C ALA A 145 13.06 -6.17 -4.49
N ALA A 146 11.95 -6.89 -4.64
CA ALA A 146 11.79 -8.23 -4.08
C ALA A 146 12.74 -9.26 -4.71
N ALA A 147 12.95 -9.21 -6.02
CA ALA A 147 13.90 -10.08 -6.72
C ALA A 147 15.34 -9.86 -6.23
N VAL A 148 15.77 -8.60 -6.12
CA VAL A 148 17.10 -8.27 -5.59
C VAL A 148 17.25 -8.74 -4.15
N SER A 149 16.24 -8.50 -3.30
CA SER A 149 16.20 -9.00 -1.93
C SER A 149 16.33 -10.53 -1.85
N LEU A 150 15.58 -11.25 -2.70
CA LEU A 150 15.63 -12.71 -2.78
C LEU A 150 17.01 -13.21 -3.22
N ILE A 151 17.64 -12.58 -4.20
CA ILE A 151 19.00 -12.91 -4.66
C ILE A 151 20.00 -12.70 -3.53
N ILE A 152 19.99 -11.53 -2.87
CA ILE A 152 20.89 -11.22 -1.74
C ILE A 152 20.76 -12.28 -0.64
N HIS A 153 19.53 -12.67 -0.29
CA HIS A 153 19.26 -13.65 0.75
C HIS A 153 19.47 -15.11 0.32
N THR A 154 19.64 -15.42 -0.97
CA THR A 154 19.92 -16.79 -1.46
C THR A 154 21.39 -17.01 -1.78
N THR A 155 22.05 -16.05 -2.42
CA THR A 155 23.41 -16.21 -2.95
C THR A 155 24.48 -15.47 -2.14
N GLU A 156 24.10 -14.55 -1.25
CA GLU A 156 25.03 -13.63 -0.55
C GLU A 156 25.93 -12.83 -1.52
N ALA A 157 25.57 -12.73 -2.80
CA ALA A 157 26.40 -12.18 -3.88
C ALA A 157 26.49 -10.64 -3.90
N ALA A 158 25.70 -9.95 -3.06
CA ALA A 158 25.58 -8.49 -3.06
C ALA A 158 25.42 -7.95 -1.62
N PRO A 159 25.79 -6.68 -1.38
CA PRO A 159 25.71 -6.09 -0.05
C PRO A 159 24.25 -6.01 0.42
N LEU A 160 24.02 -6.38 1.68
CA LEU A 160 22.70 -6.34 2.33
C LEU A 160 22.04 -4.95 2.26
N ALA A 161 22.83 -3.88 2.13
CA ALA A 161 22.34 -2.50 1.98
C ALA A 161 21.51 -2.31 0.70
N LEU A 162 21.78 -3.10 -0.34
CA LEU A 162 21.09 -2.99 -1.63
C LEU A 162 19.60 -3.36 -1.52
N ASP A 163 19.22 -4.29 -0.64
CA ASP A 163 17.81 -4.60 -0.34
C ASP A 163 17.01 -3.35 0.08
N ARG A 164 17.58 -2.57 1.01
CA ARG A 164 16.95 -1.32 1.50
C ARG A 164 16.92 -0.23 0.45
N LEU A 165 18.00 -0.11 -0.33
CA LEU A 165 18.07 0.86 -1.42
C LEU A 165 17.01 0.57 -2.48
N MET A 166 16.85 -0.69 -2.89
CA MET A 166 15.84 -1.05 -3.88
C MET A 166 14.41 -0.83 -3.37
N LEU A 167 14.16 -1.11 -2.10
CA LEU A 167 12.86 -0.81 -1.49
C LEU A 167 12.59 0.71 -1.44
N ALA A 168 13.60 1.53 -1.14
CA ALA A 168 13.48 2.98 -1.17
C ALA A 168 13.18 3.50 -2.59
N ILE A 169 13.84 2.95 -3.60
CA ILE A 169 13.59 3.28 -5.01
C ILE A 169 12.18 2.88 -5.43
N ALA A 170 11.67 1.72 -4.97
CA ALA A 170 10.31 1.30 -5.27
C ALA A 170 9.26 2.27 -4.70
N PHE A 171 9.37 2.64 -3.41
CA PHE A 171 8.48 3.65 -2.81
C PHE A 171 8.64 5.02 -3.48
N PHE A 172 9.86 5.42 -3.85
CA PHE A 172 10.06 6.68 -4.57
C PHE A 172 9.38 6.68 -5.94
N ASN A 173 9.49 5.59 -6.69
CA ASN A 173 8.85 5.45 -7.99
C ASN A 173 7.32 5.43 -7.87
N GLU A 174 6.78 4.74 -6.87
CA GLU A 174 5.35 4.81 -6.52
C GLU A 174 4.90 6.26 -6.30
N GLY A 175 5.59 7.00 -5.43
CA GLY A 175 5.26 8.40 -5.16
C GLY A 175 5.40 9.30 -6.40
N PHE A 176 6.43 9.06 -7.22
CA PHE A 176 6.65 9.79 -8.46
C PHE A 176 5.51 9.59 -9.48
N LEU A 177 5.08 8.34 -9.69
CA LEU A 177 3.96 8.05 -10.59
C LEU A 177 2.65 8.64 -10.07
N PHE A 178 2.37 8.52 -8.78
CA PHE A 178 1.18 9.12 -8.18
C PHE A 178 1.17 10.64 -8.27
N LEU A 179 2.31 11.32 -8.13
CA LEU A 179 2.37 12.77 -8.22
C LEU A 179 1.89 13.28 -9.58
N TYR A 180 2.34 12.66 -10.66
CA TYR A 180 1.98 13.09 -12.01
C TYR A 180 0.60 12.61 -12.46
N HIS A 181 0.03 11.65 -11.76
CA HIS A 181 -1.34 11.17 -11.95
C HIS A 181 -2.44 12.15 -11.49
N LEU A 182 -2.12 13.13 -10.64
CA LEU A 182 -3.13 14.03 -10.04
C LEU A 182 -3.65 15.14 -10.96
N HIS A 183 -3.02 15.35 -12.13
CA HIS A 183 -3.39 16.45 -13.02
C HIS A 183 -4.81 16.31 -13.55
N GLY A 184 -5.59 17.39 -13.48
CA GLY A 184 -6.95 17.45 -14.03
C GLY A 184 -8.06 16.87 -13.15
N ARG A 185 -7.76 16.52 -11.88
CA ARG A 185 -8.75 16.02 -10.92
C ARG A 185 -9.38 17.12 -10.07
N SER A 186 -10.47 16.78 -9.37
CA SER A 186 -11.17 17.69 -8.44
C SER A 186 -10.29 18.06 -7.23
N MET A 187 -10.60 19.17 -6.55
CA MET A 187 -9.79 19.69 -5.45
C MET A 187 -9.60 18.67 -4.33
N LEU A 188 -10.69 18.03 -3.88
CA LEU A 188 -10.61 17.03 -2.81
C LEU A 188 -9.84 15.77 -3.24
N ASP A 189 -10.01 15.32 -4.49
CA ASP A 189 -9.29 14.16 -5.05
C ASP A 189 -7.78 14.42 -5.10
N VAL A 190 -7.36 15.60 -5.55
CA VAL A 190 -5.96 16.02 -5.50
C VAL A 190 -5.46 16.05 -4.05
N HIS A 191 -6.23 16.65 -3.14
CA HIS A 191 -5.83 16.82 -1.73
C HIS A 191 -5.63 15.48 -1.00
N VAL A 192 -6.57 14.54 -1.12
CA VAL A 192 -6.46 13.23 -0.46
C VAL A 192 -5.26 12.44 -0.98
N HIS A 193 -4.94 12.53 -2.27
CA HIS A 193 -3.76 11.87 -2.83
C HIS A 193 -2.46 12.61 -2.51
N GLN A 194 -2.46 13.93 -2.39
CA GLN A 194 -1.28 14.66 -1.90
C GLN A 194 -0.90 14.25 -0.48
N LEU A 195 -1.90 14.03 0.38
CA LEU A 195 -1.68 13.49 1.72
C LEU A 195 -1.05 12.08 1.69
N LEU A 196 -1.49 11.22 0.75
CA LEU A 196 -0.86 9.91 0.51
C LEU A 196 0.62 10.06 0.12
N LEU A 197 0.95 11.01 -0.76
CA LEU A 197 2.32 11.24 -1.21
C LEU A 197 3.26 11.56 -0.05
N TYR A 198 2.82 12.28 0.98
CA TYR A 198 3.65 12.52 2.16
C TYR A 198 4.02 11.22 2.89
N ALA A 199 3.08 10.28 3.02
CA ALA A 199 3.36 8.97 3.60
C ALA A 199 4.35 8.18 2.73
N VAL A 200 4.12 8.12 1.42
CA VAL A 200 4.94 7.37 0.46
C VAL A 200 6.37 7.91 0.36
N PHE A 201 6.55 9.23 0.16
CA PHE A 201 7.88 9.84 0.13
C PHE A 201 8.57 9.77 1.49
N GLY A 202 7.81 9.87 2.59
CA GLY A 202 8.32 9.60 3.94
C GLY A 202 8.88 8.18 4.05
N GLN A 203 8.17 7.17 3.53
CA GLN A 203 8.65 5.78 3.51
C GLN A 203 9.90 5.61 2.67
N ALA A 204 9.94 6.20 1.47
CA ALA A 204 11.12 6.18 0.62
C ALA A 204 12.32 6.79 1.35
N GLY A 205 12.13 7.94 2.00
CA GLY A 205 13.16 8.61 2.80
C GLY A 205 13.65 7.77 3.98
N VAL A 206 12.75 7.18 4.76
CA VAL A 206 13.13 6.32 5.89
C VAL A 206 13.82 5.03 5.42
N ALA A 207 13.33 4.40 4.36
CA ALA A 207 13.97 3.22 3.76
C ALA A 207 15.39 3.56 3.24
N PHE A 208 15.59 4.75 2.68
CA PHE A 208 16.90 5.24 2.28
C PHE A 208 17.81 5.48 3.49
N LEU A 209 17.32 6.07 4.59
CA LEU A 209 18.09 6.21 5.82
C LEU A 209 18.50 4.86 6.43
N GLU A 210 17.68 3.81 6.29
CA GLU A 210 18.02 2.45 6.70
C GLU A 210 19.21 1.84 5.93
N VAL A 211 19.56 2.39 4.75
CA VAL A 211 20.77 1.99 4.01
C VAL A 211 22.03 2.30 4.84
N PHE A 212 22.07 3.46 5.48
CA PHE A 212 23.20 3.91 6.30
C PHE A 212 23.10 3.48 7.76
N HIS A 213 21.89 3.45 8.31
CA HIS A 213 21.63 3.18 9.72
C HIS A 213 20.90 1.85 9.94
N ARG A 214 21.39 0.78 9.31
CA ARG A 214 20.76 -0.54 9.35
C ARG A 214 20.66 -1.08 10.78
N GLY A 215 19.47 -1.59 11.13
CA GLY A 215 19.20 -2.17 12.45
C GLY A 215 18.88 -1.15 13.53
N ASN A 216 18.74 0.13 13.19
CA ASN A 216 18.13 1.12 14.06
C ASN A 216 16.62 0.86 14.15
N ILE A 217 16.18 0.34 15.30
CA ILE A 217 14.78 -0.01 15.54
C ILE A 217 13.82 1.18 15.36
N ILE A 218 14.27 2.42 15.62
CA ILE A 218 13.42 3.60 15.48
C ILE A 218 13.08 3.84 14.01
N LEU A 219 14.06 3.73 13.11
CA LEU A 219 13.83 3.87 11.67
C LEU A 219 12.95 2.72 11.14
N GLU A 220 13.21 1.49 11.59
CA GLU A 220 12.41 0.32 11.20
C GLU A 220 10.93 0.47 11.63
N LEU A 221 10.67 0.91 12.87
CA LEU A 221 9.31 1.14 13.37
C LEU A 221 8.65 2.37 12.73
N LEU A 222 9.42 3.42 12.42
CA LEU A 222 8.92 4.58 11.70
C LEU A 222 8.47 4.20 10.29
N ARG A 223 9.26 3.40 9.55
CA ARG A 223 8.82 2.89 8.25
C ARG A 223 7.55 2.07 8.38
N CYS A 224 7.44 1.18 9.37
CA CYS A 224 6.22 0.41 9.61
C CYS A 224 5.00 1.31 9.88
N THR A 225 5.20 2.37 10.68
CA THR A 225 4.16 3.36 10.98
C THR A 225 3.67 4.03 9.71
N LEU A 226 4.59 4.49 8.86
CA LEU A 226 4.23 5.15 7.60
C LEU A 226 3.59 4.17 6.61
N THR A 227 4.00 2.90 6.58
CA THR A 227 3.34 1.88 5.75
C THR A 227 1.91 1.57 6.22
N ILE A 228 1.66 1.53 7.54
CA ILE A 228 0.30 1.42 8.08
C ILE A 228 -0.52 2.68 7.73
N LEU A 229 0.08 3.86 7.86
CA LEU A 229 -0.54 5.12 7.46
C LEU A 229 -0.93 5.09 5.99
N GLN A 230 0.00 4.80 5.08
CA GLN A 230 -0.25 4.65 3.63
C GLN A 230 -1.41 3.67 3.38
N GLY A 231 -1.38 2.49 3.99
CA GLY A 231 -2.41 1.47 3.81
C GLY A 231 -3.79 1.91 4.31
N SER A 232 -3.87 2.46 5.52
CA SER A 232 -5.13 2.99 6.08
C SER A 232 -5.65 4.19 5.29
N TRP A 233 -4.76 4.99 4.72
CA TRP A 233 -5.13 6.17 3.95
C TRP A 233 -5.65 5.82 2.56
N PHE A 234 -5.13 4.77 1.92
CA PHE A 234 -5.75 4.20 0.73
C PHE A 234 -7.21 3.81 0.97
N TRP A 235 -7.53 3.22 2.12
CA TRP A 235 -8.92 2.95 2.49
C TRP A 235 -9.74 4.23 2.62
N GLU A 236 -9.19 5.25 3.28
CA GLU A 236 -9.85 6.55 3.43
C GLU A 236 -10.15 7.20 2.06
N ILE A 237 -9.18 7.20 1.13
CA ILE A 237 -9.39 7.66 -0.26
C ILE A 237 -10.55 6.90 -0.91
N GLY A 238 -10.59 5.58 -0.73
CA GLY A 238 -11.68 4.73 -1.20
C GLY A 238 -13.03 5.18 -0.65
N PHE A 239 -13.15 5.43 0.65
CA PHE A 239 -14.40 5.88 1.28
C PHE A 239 -14.82 7.29 0.87
N VAL A 240 -13.87 8.21 0.70
CA VAL A 240 -14.15 9.61 0.35
C VAL A 240 -14.57 9.75 -1.11
N LEU A 241 -13.81 9.15 -2.03
CA LEU A 241 -14.05 9.30 -3.47
C LEU A 241 -15.07 8.29 -4.02
N TYR A 242 -15.20 7.12 -3.38
CA TYR A 242 -16.05 6.02 -3.83
C TYR A 242 -16.84 5.40 -2.67
N PRO A 243 -17.66 6.18 -1.94
CA PRO A 243 -18.39 5.69 -0.78
C PRO A 243 -19.30 4.51 -1.17
N PRO A 244 -19.11 3.32 -0.58
CA PRO A 244 -19.93 2.15 -0.91
C PRO A 244 -21.37 2.31 -0.40
N ASN A 245 -21.55 3.07 0.69
CA ASN A 245 -22.84 3.46 1.27
C ASN A 245 -22.69 4.85 1.92
N GLY A 246 -23.73 5.68 1.88
CA GLY A 246 -23.76 6.99 2.54
C GLY A 246 -23.82 8.18 1.57
N PRO A 247 -23.88 9.42 2.11
CA PRO A 247 -23.90 10.63 1.29
C PRO A 247 -22.57 10.82 0.55
N THR A 248 -22.65 11.32 -0.68
CA THR A 248 -21.47 11.66 -1.48
C THR A 248 -20.81 12.92 -0.95
N TRP A 249 -19.48 12.95 -0.97
CA TRP A 249 -18.70 14.12 -0.57
C TRP A 249 -18.75 15.22 -1.63
N ASP A 250 -18.80 16.48 -1.18
CA ASP A 250 -18.58 17.61 -2.07
C ASP A 250 -17.07 17.76 -2.31
N LEU A 251 -16.66 17.48 -3.55
CA LEU A 251 -15.26 17.47 -3.96
C LEU A 251 -14.64 18.86 -4.14
N GLN A 252 -15.45 19.92 -4.09
CA GLN A 252 -15.01 21.31 -4.22
C GLN A 252 -15.09 22.10 -2.90
N ASP A 253 -15.69 21.52 -1.86
CA ASP A 253 -15.81 22.17 -0.56
C ASP A 253 -14.47 22.21 0.20
N HIS A 254 -14.09 23.42 0.61
CA HIS A 254 -12.89 23.65 1.39
C HIS A 254 -12.96 23.05 2.80
N SER A 255 -14.15 23.00 3.39
CA SER A 255 -14.36 22.45 4.74
C SER A 255 -14.02 20.96 4.77
N ASN A 256 -14.36 20.23 3.70
CA ASN A 256 -13.98 18.82 3.53
C ASN A 256 -12.46 18.64 3.48
N MET A 257 -11.71 19.54 2.83
CA MET A 257 -10.24 19.47 2.81
C MET A 257 -9.64 19.68 4.21
N MET A 258 -10.15 20.65 4.98
CA MET A 258 -9.71 20.84 6.36
C MET A 258 -10.00 19.61 7.22
N PHE A 259 -11.21 19.05 7.11
CA PHE A 259 -11.60 17.86 7.84
C PHE A 259 -10.72 16.65 7.50
N ILE A 260 -10.52 16.37 6.21
CA ILE A 260 -9.66 15.26 5.76
C ILE A 260 -8.22 15.43 6.24
N THR A 261 -7.69 16.66 6.28
CA THR A 261 -6.35 16.90 6.82
C THR A 261 -6.25 16.54 8.31
N MET A 262 -7.31 16.80 9.08
CA MET A 262 -7.39 16.35 10.48
C MET A 262 -7.46 14.82 10.56
N CYS A 263 -8.27 14.17 9.72
CA CYS A 263 -8.35 12.71 9.64
C CYS A 263 -6.97 12.09 9.36
N PHE A 264 -6.17 12.66 8.45
CA PHE A 264 -4.81 12.18 8.18
C PHE A 264 -3.94 12.16 9.44
N SER A 265 -4.03 13.21 10.25
CA SER A 265 -3.31 13.30 11.52
C SER A 265 -3.78 12.25 12.53
N TRP A 266 -5.07 11.94 12.55
CA TRP A 266 -5.61 10.86 13.39
C TRP A 266 -5.16 9.48 12.92
N HIS A 267 -5.11 9.23 11.61
CA HIS A 267 -4.55 8.01 11.05
C HIS A 267 -3.08 7.83 11.43
N LEU A 268 -2.28 8.91 11.37
CA LEU A 268 -0.88 8.89 11.80
C LEU A 268 -0.77 8.58 13.31
N ALA A 269 -1.57 9.24 14.14
CA ALA A 269 -1.60 8.99 15.59
C ALA A 269 -1.99 7.53 15.91
N PHE A 270 -3.00 7.00 15.22
CA PHE A 270 -3.43 5.61 15.37
C PHE A 270 -2.36 4.63 14.90
N ALA A 271 -1.70 4.89 13.76
CA ALA A 271 -0.61 4.06 13.27
C ALA A 271 0.57 4.02 14.26
N MET A 272 0.96 5.16 14.83
CA MET A 272 2.00 5.23 15.87
C MET A 272 1.62 4.43 17.11
N LEU A 273 0.37 4.56 17.57
CA LEU A 273 -0.15 3.81 18.72
C LEU A 273 -0.13 2.31 18.45
N LEU A 274 -0.65 1.87 17.29
CA LEU A 274 -0.69 0.47 16.89
C LEU A 274 0.71 -0.14 16.85
N VAL A 275 1.67 0.53 16.20
CA VAL A 275 3.06 0.08 16.13
C VAL A 275 3.68 -0.03 17.53
N SER A 276 3.44 0.97 18.39
CA SER A 276 3.94 0.99 19.76
C SER A 276 3.38 -0.16 20.60
N VAL A 277 2.06 -0.40 20.53
CA VAL A 277 1.40 -1.49 21.25
C VAL A 277 1.90 -2.85 20.77
N LEU A 278 2.03 -3.05 19.46
CA LEU A 278 2.56 -4.29 18.89
C LEU A 278 4.01 -4.52 19.32
N HIS A 279 4.85 -3.48 19.27
CA HIS A 279 6.24 -3.56 19.72
C HIS A 279 6.36 -3.97 21.19
N CYS A 280 5.61 -3.29 22.06
CA CYS A 280 5.55 -3.60 23.49
C CYS A 280 5.05 -5.02 23.75
N THR A 281 3.99 -5.44 23.05
CA THR A 281 3.40 -6.77 23.19
C THR A 281 4.40 -7.86 22.82
N VAL A 282 5.05 -7.75 21.65
CA VAL A 282 6.08 -8.71 21.22
C VAL A 282 7.26 -8.74 22.20
N GLY A 283 7.72 -7.58 22.67
CA GLY A 283 8.78 -7.48 23.67
C GLY A 283 8.42 -8.17 24.99
N CYS A 284 7.20 -7.96 25.49
CA CYS A 284 6.68 -8.59 26.70
C CYS A 284 6.54 -10.11 26.53
N LEU A 285 6.01 -10.58 25.39
CA LEU A 285 5.87 -12.01 25.08
C LEU A 285 7.23 -12.71 25.03
N VAL A 286 8.21 -12.13 24.33
CA VAL A 286 9.57 -12.69 24.26
C VAL A 286 10.18 -12.79 25.66
N ARG A 287 10.10 -11.71 26.46
CA ARG A 287 10.60 -11.70 27.85
C ARG A 287 9.91 -12.75 28.72
N SER A 288 8.58 -12.90 28.61
CA SER A 288 7.82 -13.89 29.37
C SER A 288 8.22 -15.31 28.99
N ARG A 289 8.44 -15.60 27.70
CA ARG A 289 8.89 -16.91 27.23
C ARG A 289 10.29 -17.25 27.72
N LEU A 290 11.22 -16.28 27.70
CA LEU A 290 12.57 -16.46 28.22
C LEU A 290 12.59 -16.75 29.73
N LYS A 291 11.73 -16.08 30.52
CA LYS A 291 11.60 -16.36 31.97
C LYS A 291 11.07 -17.77 32.27
N ARG A 292 10.29 -18.36 31.35
CA ARG A 292 9.69 -19.70 31.53
C ARG A 292 10.63 -20.85 31.14
N THR A 293 11.66 -20.59 30.35
CA THR A 293 12.70 -21.60 30.05
C THR A 293 13.70 -21.61 31.20
N PRO A 294 13.72 -22.64 32.08
CA PRO A 294 14.76 -22.74 33.10
C PRO A 294 16.13 -22.84 32.42
N PRO A 295 17.21 -22.31 33.04
CA PRO A 295 18.55 -22.56 32.54
C PRO A 295 18.75 -24.06 32.52
N MET A 296 18.85 -24.65 31.33
CA MET A 296 19.15 -26.06 31.17
C MET A 296 20.49 -26.30 31.86
N GLU A 297 20.42 -26.92 33.03
CA GLU A 297 21.55 -27.03 33.94
C GLU A 297 22.75 -27.65 33.24
N MET A 298 23.89 -27.08 33.56
CA MET A 298 25.24 -27.61 33.43
C MET A 298 25.43 -28.86 34.32
N GLY A 299 24.41 -29.71 34.44
CA GLY A 299 24.36 -30.90 35.29
C GLY A 299 25.07 -32.12 34.71
N LEU A 300 25.52 -32.04 33.45
CA LEU A 300 26.23 -33.14 32.76
C LEU A 300 27.74 -33.18 33.05
N LEU A 301 28.30 -32.16 33.70
CA LEU A 301 29.69 -32.17 34.15
C LEU A 301 29.84 -32.68 35.59
N LYS A 302 28.82 -32.52 36.44
CA LYS A 302 28.89 -32.93 37.85
C LYS A 302 28.68 -34.44 38.06
N THR A 303 28.01 -35.13 37.14
CA THR A 303 27.91 -36.61 37.21
C THR A 303 29.24 -37.27 36.88
N ARG A 304 30.03 -36.70 35.95
CA ARG A 304 31.31 -37.29 35.54
C ARG A 304 32.42 -37.11 36.58
N GLU A 305 32.46 -36.01 37.34
CA GLU A 305 33.43 -35.87 38.44
C GLU A 305 33.12 -36.83 39.60
N ARG A 306 31.83 -37.07 39.88
CA ARG A 306 31.42 -37.92 40.99
C ARG A 306 31.62 -39.42 40.71
N ASP A 307 31.53 -39.83 39.46
CA ASP A 307 31.81 -41.23 39.08
C ASP A 307 33.32 -41.51 39.11
N VAL A 308 34.18 -40.54 38.76
CA VAL A 308 35.65 -40.71 38.80
C VAL A 308 36.19 -40.72 40.24
N GLU A 309 35.64 -39.91 41.15
CA GLU A 309 36.05 -39.93 42.57
C GLU A 309 35.65 -41.23 43.28
N SER A 310 34.65 -41.97 42.79
CA SER A 310 34.20 -43.23 43.40
C SER A 310 34.98 -44.47 42.96
N GLU A 311 35.72 -44.39 41.84
CA GLU A 311 36.57 -45.49 41.35
C GLU A 311 37.98 -45.47 41.96
N ASP A 312 38.49 -44.31 42.39
CA ASP A 312 39.82 -44.17 43.01
C ASP A 312 39.84 -44.45 44.53
N GLU A 313 38.68 -44.56 45.21
CA GLU A 313 38.61 -44.97 46.63
C GLU A 313 38.50 -46.50 46.83
N MET A 314 38.49 -47.31 45.77
CA MET A 314 38.32 -48.78 45.83
C MET A 314 39.55 -49.62 45.39
N LEU A 315 40.75 -49.02 45.29
CA LEU A 315 42.01 -49.73 45.02
C LEU A 315 43.06 -49.45 46.11
#